data_AF-A0A846BWV0-F1
#
_entry.id   AF-A0A846BWV0-F1
#
_cell.length_a   1.000
_cell.length_b   1.000
_cell.length_c   1.000
_cell.angle_alpha   90.00
_cell.angle_beta   90.00
_cell.angle_gamma   90.00
#
_symmetry.space_group_name_H-M   'P 1'
#
loop_
_entity.id
_entity.type
_entity.pdbx_description
1 polymer ?
#
loop_
_entity_poly.entity_id
_entity_poly.type
_entity_poly.pdbx_seq_one_letter_code
_entity_poly.pdbx_strand_id
1 'polypeptide(L)' 'MVDRNSLLEQLNNLNNSQWESMLFWLGNKKIHIPTDISPNRRNIALINLIEQEEDGLQDLQEQLSKLTAAQESTP' A
#
# COMPACT_ATOMS: atom_id res chain seq x y z
N MET A 1 -7.69 7.18 14.10
CA MET A 1 -6.23 6.98 14.02
C MET A 1 -6.01 5.76 13.17
N VAL A 2 -5.22 5.86 12.09
CA VAL A 2 -4.99 4.73 11.18
C VAL A 2 -4.02 3.75 11.83
N ASP A 3 -4.36 2.45 11.87
CA ASP A 3 -3.51 1.44 12.52
C ASP A 3 -2.48 0.87 11.53
N ARG A 4 -1.19 1.05 11.87
CA ARG A 4 -0.05 0.59 11.06
C ARG A 4 -0.04 -0.92 10.85
N ASN A 5 -0.39 -1.72 11.87
CA ASN A 5 -0.33 -3.17 11.78
C ASN A 5 -1.45 -3.70 10.88
N SER A 6 -2.65 -3.11 10.97
CA SER A 6 -3.77 -3.40 10.08
C SER A 6 -3.44 -3.08 8.62
N LEU A 7 -2.79 -1.93 8.35
CA LEU A 7 -2.33 -1.60 7.00
C LEU A 7 -1.28 -2.59 6.48
N LEU A 8 -0.34 -2.99 7.32
CA LEU A 8 0.70 -3.95 6.93
C LEU A 8 0.10 -5.31 6.59
N GLU A 9 -0.88 -5.77 7.37
CA GLU A 9 -1.61 -7.00 7.10
C GLU A 9 -2.36 -6.93 5.76
N GLN A 10 -3.07 -5.82 5.50
CA GLN A 10 -3.74 -5.60 4.23
C GLN A 10 -2.76 -5.60 3.04
N LEU A 11 -1.60 -4.95 3.19
CA LEU A 11 -0.54 -4.97 2.16
C LEU A 11 0.03 -6.35 1.90
N ASN A 12 0.17 -7.17 2.94
CA ASN A 12 0.68 -8.54 2.80
C ASN A 12 -0.34 -9.46 2.12
N ASN A 13 -1.63 -9.11 2.16
CA ASN A 13 -2.70 -9.82 1.47
C ASN A 13 -2.86 -9.41 0.00
N LEU A 14 -2.19 -8.34 -0.45
CA LEU A 14 -2.22 -7.93 -1.86
C LEU A 14 -1.40 -8.87 -2.74
N ASN A 15 -1.98 -9.26 -3.88
CA ASN A 15 -1.19 -9.87 -4.95
C ASN A 15 -0.32 -8.81 -5.66
N ASN A 16 0.63 -9.25 -6.50
CA ASN A 16 1.55 -8.33 -7.17
C ASN A 16 0.85 -7.27 -8.03
N SER A 17 -0.21 -7.64 -8.76
CA SER A 17 -0.93 -6.69 -9.63
C SER A 17 -1.68 -5.63 -8.82
N GLN A 18 -2.30 -6.01 -7.70
CA GLN A 18 -2.92 -5.06 -6.78
C GLN A 18 -1.88 -4.15 -6.12
N TRP A 19 -0.73 -4.70 -5.75
CA TRP A 19 0.36 -3.95 -5.15
C TRP A 19 0.93 -2.91 -6.12
N GLU A 20 1.10 -3.27 -7.40
CA GLU A 20 1.51 -2.33 -8.45
C GLU A 20 0.45 -1.25 -8.70
N SER A 21 -0.84 -1.62 -8.74
CA SER A 21 -1.95 -0.68 -8.89
C SER A 21 -2.03 0.30 -7.71
N MET A 22 -1.86 -0.21 -6.49
CA MET A 22 -1.78 0.59 -5.27
C MET A 22 -0.62 1.59 -5.34
N LEU A 23 0.57 1.12 -5.71
CA LEU A 23 1.74 1.98 -5.84
C LEU A 23 1.54 3.04 -6.91
N PHE A 24 0.90 2.68 -8.03
CA PHE A 24 0.55 3.63 -9.07
C PHE A 24 -0.39 4.71 -8.55
N TRP A 25 -1.40 4.36 -7.74
CA TRP A 25 -2.33 5.33 -7.14
C TRP A 25 -1.70 6.19 -6.05
N LEU A 26 -0.75 5.63 -5.28
CA LEU A 26 0.10 6.39 -4.36
C LEU A 26 1.15 7.25 -5.10
N GLY A 27 1.38 6.94 -6.37
CA GLY A 27 2.52 7.33 -7.20
C GLY A 27 2.44 8.73 -7.81
N ASN A 28 2.14 9.74 -6.99
CA ASN A 28 2.60 11.11 -7.23
C ASN A 28 3.75 11.51 -6.26
N LYS A 29 4.10 10.64 -5.31
CA LYS A 29 5.26 10.79 -4.41
C LYS A 29 6.37 9.84 -4.87
N LYS A 30 7.62 10.31 -4.92
CA LYS A 30 8.80 9.54 -5.41
C LYS A 30 9.18 8.39 -4.46
N ILE A 31 8.31 7.41 -4.30
CA ILE A 31 8.54 6.24 -3.44
C ILE A 31 9.39 5.23 -4.24
N HIS A 32 10.69 5.17 -3.94
CA HIS A 32 11.58 4.17 -4.54
C HIS A 32 11.70 2.98 -3.57
N ILE A 33 11.01 1.88 -3.88
CA ILE A 33 11.15 0.63 -3.13
C ILE A 33 12.08 -0.30 -3.92
N PRO A 34 13.14 -0.85 -3.30
CA PRO A 34 14.00 -1.82 -3.96
C PRO A 34 13.18 -3.03 -4.44
N THR A 35 13.36 -3.44 -5.70
CA THR A 35 12.64 -4.59 -6.29
C THR A 35 13.23 -5.93 -5.86
N ASP A 36 14.43 -5.96 -5.27
CA ASP A 36 15.17 -7.16 -4.89
C ASP A 36 14.84 -7.71 -3.48
N ILE A 37 13.81 -7.17 -2.82
CA ILE A 37 13.43 -7.58 -1.46
C ILE A 37 12.16 -8.41 -1.44
N SER A 38 12.06 -9.31 -0.45
CA SER A 38 10.87 -10.13 -0.22
C SER A 38 9.61 -9.25 -0.07
N PRO A 39 8.42 -9.72 -0.49
CA PRO A 39 7.17 -8.98 -0.39
C PRO A 39 6.89 -8.38 1.00
N ASN A 40 7.12 -9.13 2.09
CA ASN A 40 6.91 -8.59 3.43
C ASN A 40 7.85 -7.42 3.74
N ARG A 41 9.13 -7.51 3.36
CA ARG A 41 10.10 -6.41 3.52
C ARG A 41 9.74 -5.20 2.68
N ARG A 42 9.23 -5.41 1.46
CA ARG A 42 8.77 -4.32 0.57
C ARG A 42 7.59 -3.57 1.18
N ASN A 43 6.65 -4.28 1.79
CA ASN A 43 5.47 -3.70 2.42
C ASN A 43 5.82 -2.92 3.70
N ILE A 44 6.75 -3.45 4.51
CA ILE A 44 7.28 -2.73 5.68
C ILE A 44 7.98 -1.44 5.24
N ALA A 45 8.81 -1.51 4.19
CA ALA A 45 9.52 -0.34 3.67
C ALA A 45 8.54 0.73 3.16
N LEU A 46 7.50 0.33 2.42
CA LEU A 46 6.44 1.22 1.96
C LEU A 46 5.78 1.96 3.13
N ILE A 47 5.33 1.23 4.15
CA ILE A 47 4.67 1.84 5.32
C ILE A 47 5.60 2.82 6.00
N ASN A 48 6.85 2.45 6.23
CA ASN A 48 7.81 3.33 6.90
C ASN A 48 8.09 4.61 6.10
N LEU A 49 8.07 4.54 4.76
CA LEU A 49 8.23 5.73 3.90
C LEU A 49 7.00 6.62 3.94
N ILE A 50 5.81 6.01 3.86
CA ILE A 50 4.53 6.72 3.86
C ILE A 50 4.22 7.34 5.22
N GLU A 51 4.62 6.71 6.32
CA GLU A 51 4.45 7.22 7.69
C GLU A 51 5.24 8.52 7.94
N GLN A 52 6.24 8.85 7.12
CA GLN A 52 6.96 10.12 7.20
C GLN A 52 6.18 11.30 6.61
N GLU A 53 5.12 11.03 5.86
CA GLU A 53 4.27 12.04 5.23
C GLU A 53 3.07 12.34 6.14
N GLU A 54 2.69 13.62 6.25
CA GLU A 54 1.65 14.11 7.19
C GLU A 54 0.34 13.32 7.13
N ASP A 55 -0.13 12.97 5.92
CA ASP A 55 -1.35 12.19 5.68
C ASP A 55 -1.10 10.82 5.05
N GLY A 56 0.17 10.37 4.98
CA GLY A 56 0.52 9.22 4.15
C GLY A 56 -0.21 7.93 4.56
N LEU A 57 -0.32 7.64 5.85
CA LEU A 57 -1.02 6.45 6.33
C LEU A 57 -2.50 6.48 5.96
N GLN A 58 -3.11 7.67 5.94
CA GLN A 58 -4.51 7.85 5.55
C GLN A 58 -4.68 7.71 4.03
N ASP A 59 -3.76 8.25 3.22
CA ASP A 59 -3.71 8.05 1.77
C ASP A 59 -3.58 6.56 1.41
N LEU A 60 -2.71 5.84 2.12
CA LEU A 60 -2.50 4.41 1.94
C LEU A 60 -3.77 3.61 2.29
N GLN A 61 -4.42 3.95 3.40
CA GLN A 61 -5.68 3.32 3.77
C GLN A 61 -6.76 3.55 2.70
N GLU A 62 -6.84 4.77 2.16
CA GLU A 62 -7.80 5.10 1.11
C GLU A 62 -7.56 4.27 -0.16
N GLN A 63 -6.31 4.15 -0.62
CA GLN A 63 -6.01 3.37 -1.82
C GLN A 63 -6.26 1.87 -1.61
N LEU A 64 -5.94 1.33 -0.44
CA LEU A 64 -6.23 -0.07 -0.08
C LEU A 64 -7.75 -0.34 -0.08
N SER A 65 -8.53 0.59 0.47
CA SER A 65 -9.99 0.51 0.48
C SER A 65 -10.56 0.52 -0.95
N LYS A 66 -10.07 1.43 -1.81
CA LYS A 66 -10.45 1.49 -3.23
C LYS A 66 -10.11 0.21 -3.99
N LEU A 67 -8.93 -0.38 -3.74
CA LEU A 67 -8.53 -1.65 -4.37
C LEU A 67 -9.45 -2.79 -3.98
N THR A 68 -9.82 -2.87 -2.71
CA THR A 68 -10.71 -3.91 -2.18
C THR A 68 -12.11 -3.78 -2.79
N ALA A 69 -12.66 -2.57 -2.80
CA ALA A 69 -13.97 -2.28 -3.39
C ALA A 69 -14.01 -2.52 -4.92
N ALA A 70 -12.91 -2.22 -5.63
CA ALA A 70 -12.80 -2.48 -7.06
C ALA A 70 -12.83 -3.98 -7.39
N GLN A 71 -12.33 -4.84 -6.49
CA GLN A 71 -12.39 -6.29 -6.66
C GLN A 71 -13.77 -6.90 -6.41
N GLU A 72 -14.51 -6.36 -5.43
CA GLU A 72 -15.89 -6.78 -5.17
C GLU A 72 -16.84 -6.43 -6.32
N SER A 73 -16.43 -5.51 -7.21
CA SER A 73 -17.22 -5.05 -8.36
C SER A 73 -16.96 -5.84 -9.65
N THR A 74 -16.06 -6.83 -9.63
CA THR A 74 -15.86 -7.75 -10.77
C THR A 74 -16.78 -8.96 -10.61
N PRO A 75 -17.80 -9.14 -11.48
CA PRO A 75 -18.74 -10.26 -11.42
C PRO A 75 -18.11 -11.62 -11.74
#